data_AF-A0A7S3BD24-F1
#
_entry.id   AF-A0A7S3BD24-F1
#
_cell.length_a   1.000
_cell.length_b   1.000
_cell.length_c   1.000
_cell.angle_alpha   90.00
_cell.angle_beta   90.00
_cell.angle_gamma   90.00
#
_symmetry.space_group_name_H-M   'P 1'
#
loop_
_entity.id
_entity.type
_entity.pdbx_description
1 polymer ?
#
loop_
_entity_poly.entity_id
_entity_poly.type
_entity_poly.pdbx_seq_one_letter_code
_entity_poly.pdbx_strand_id
1 'polypeptide(L)'
;KRMRSFDRRIDLIGAEADGAEALWRRIDAALPLYAQCWAAHIAFSSRSGAWGTVLMTILSGGKGKEWKAEHYADVARLLAHCGAVESADVPSALSAIAETIAARDDAKTFAGAKPADAEAWLRTADSAIGERFGAFLERHGHRCVKEAELREPSWASRPARYLVPALQAAVLARLKQGGKTRAADSRGDDGAMPQLASTDVTRFGRFVLRQLLPTARRAVGQREWGKSVSIAYHDGFKRAYRELGERLAAEGLLADADLVFFCTHAELGLLCGASDARAAPPLAWI
;
A
#
# COMPACT_ATOMS: atom_id res chain seq x y z
N LYS A 1 1.94 -18.45 8.27
CA LYS A 1 1.10 -19.44 7.55
C LYS A 1 -0.28 -18.87 7.20
N ARG A 2 -1.07 -18.34 8.15
CA ARG A 2 -2.42 -17.78 7.88
C ARG A 2 -2.49 -16.66 6.82
N MET A 3 -1.53 -15.74 6.71
CA MET A 3 -1.65 -14.67 5.71
C MET A 3 -1.24 -15.05 4.28
N ARG A 4 -0.37 -16.05 4.11
CA ARG A 4 0.07 -16.49 2.76
C ARG A 4 -1.06 -17.17 1.97
N SER A 5 -2.16 -17.54 2.63
CA SER A 5 -3.38 -18.03 1.99
C SER A 5 -4.37 -16.94 1.57
N PHE A 6 -4.10 -15.66 1.87
CA PHE A 6 -4.97 -14.54 1.48
C PHE A 6 -4.76 -14.13 0.02
N ASP A 7 -3.54 -14.29 -0.52
CA ASP A 7 -3.16 -13.89 -1.88
C ASP A 7 -4.06 -14.51 -2.98
N ARG A 8 -4.61 -15.71 -2.75
CA ARG A 8 -5.44 -16.41 -3.74
C ARG A 8 -6.94 -16.11 -3.65
N ARG A 9 -7.39 -15.31 -2.67
CA ARG A 9 -8.83 -15.07 -2.43
C ARG A 9 -9.29 -13.64 -2.76
N ILE A 10 -8.35 -12.74 -3.07
CA ILE A 10 -8.64 -11.32 -3.37
C ILE A 10 -9.44 -11.18 -4.67
N ASP A 11 -9.07 -11.94 -5.71
CA ASP A 11 -9.75 -11.89 -7.01
C ASP A 11 -11.09 -12.64 -7.03
N LEU A 12 -11.41 -13.37 -5.95
CA LEU A 12 -12.66 -14.13 -5.84
C LEU A 12 -13.85 -13.28 -5.37
N ILE A 13 -13.65 -12.03 -4.93
CA ILE A 13 -14.78 -11.21 -4.44
C ILE A 13 -15.67 -10.77 -5.61
N GLY A 14 -15.08 -10.45 -6.78
CA GLY A 14 -15.80 -9.91 -7.93
C GLY A 14 -15.98 -10.85 -9.14
N ALA A 15 -15.29 -11.99 -9.21
CA ALA A 15 -15.40 -12.90 -10.36
C ALA A 15 -16.68 -13.75 -10.30
N GLU A 16 -17.41 -13.88 -11.42
CA GLU A 16 -18.51 -14.85 -11.60
C GLU A 16 -19.69 -14.69 -10.62
N ALA A 17 -20.24 -13.49 -10.49
CA ALA A 17 -21.53 -13.28 -9.83
C ALA A 17 -22.62 -13.03 -10.87
N ASP A 18 -23.75 -13.74 -10.75
CA ASP A 18 -24.92 -13.56 -11.61
C ASP A 18 -25.85 -12.49 -10.99
N GLY A 19 -25.71 -11.24 -11.43
CA GLY A 19 -26.52 -10.09 -10.97
C GLY A 19 -25.98 -9.36 -9.72
N ALA A 20 -26.69 -8.31 -9.28
CA ALA A 20 -26.29 -7.49 -8.14
C ALA A 20 -26.37 -8.23 -6.80
N GLU A 21 -27.42 -9.01 -6.54
CA GLU A 21 -27.59 -9.75 -5.29
C GLU A 21 -26.49 -10.77 -5.06
N ALA A 22 -26.14 -11.57 -6.09
CA ALA A 22 -25.07 -12.55 -5.98
C ALA A 22 -23.72 -11.89 -5.65
N LEU A 23 -23.43 -10.73 -6.26
CA LEU A 23 -22.21 -9.99 -5.98
C LEU A 23 -22.22 -9.43 -4.55
N TRP A 24 -23.33 -8.84 -4.11
CA TRP A 24 -23.49 -8.35 -2.75
C TRP A 24 -23.27 -9.48 -1.72
N ARG A 25 -23.85 -10.67 -1.93
CA ARG A 25 -23.65 -11.83 -1.04
C ARG A 25 -22.19 -12.30 -0.99
N ARG A 26 -21.44 -12.19 -2.09
CA ARG A 26 -20.00 -12.50 -2.11
C ARG A 26 -19.17 -11.47 -1.34
N ILE A 27 -19.51 -10.18 -1.48
CA ILE A 27 -18.90 -9.11 -0.68
C ILE A 27 -19.18 -9.37 0.80
N ASP A 28 -20.43 -9.66 1.16
CA ASP A 28 -20.87 -9.95 2.52
C ASP A 28 -20.11 -11.14 3.12
N ALA A 29 -20.04 -12.26 2.39
CA ALA A 29 -19.29 -13.45 2.81
C ALA A 29 -17.78 -13.19 2.99
N ALA A 30 -17.23 -12.18 2.31
CA ALA A 30 -15.82 -11.80 2.42
C ALA A 30 -15.54 -10.83 3.60
N LEU A 31 -16.54 -10.17 4.18
CA LEU A 31 -16.38 -9.18 5.26
C LEU A 31 -15.68 -9.75 6.51
N PRO A 32 -15.98 -10.97 6.99
CA PRO A 32 -15.26 -11.53 8.14
C PRO A 32 -13.75 -11.67 7.87
N LEU A 33 -13.37 -12.03 6.64
CA LEU A 33 -11.98 -12.17 6.24
C LEU A 33 -11.29 -10.81 6.10
N TYR A 34 -12.02 -9.81 5.59
CA TYR A 34 -11.58 -8.41 5.54
C TYR A 34 -11.26 -7.88 6.95
N ALA A 35 -12.19 -8.06 7.90
CA ALA A 35 -12.02 -7.65 9.29
C ALA A 35 -10.81 -8.34 9.94
N GLN A 36 -10.62 -9.64 9.70
CA GLN A 36 -9.46 -10.38 10.20
C GLN A 36 -8.13 -9.87 9.64
N CYS A 37 -8.10 -9.50 8.35
CA CYS A 37 -6.90 -8.94 7.72
C CYS A 37 -6.49 -7.62 8.38
N TRP A 38 -7.45 -6.70 8.56
CA TRP A 38 -7.22 -5.42 9.23
C TRP A 38 -6.85 -5.59 10.71
N ALA A 39 -7.53 -6.48 11.44
CA ALA A 39 -7.18 -6.78 12.83
C ALA A 39 -5.73 -7.32 12.96
N ALA A 40 -5.30 -8.18 12.04
CA ALA A 40 -3.93 -8.67 12.01
C ALA A 40 -2.92 -7.54 11.73
N HIS A 41 -3.23 -6.62 10.82
CA HIS A 41 -2.41 -5.44 10.58
C HIS A 41 -2.30 -4.55 11.82
N ILE A 42 -3.40 -4.29 12.53
CA ILE A 42 -3.40 -3.55 13.80
C ILE A 42 -2.47 -4.22 14.81
N ALA A 43 -2.55 -5.54 14.96
CA ALA A 43 -1.66 -6.27 15.87
C ALA A 43 -0.16 -6.13 15.52
N PHE A 44 0.19 -6.10 14.23
CA PHE A 44 1.56 -5.82 13.80
C PHE A 44 1.98 -4.38 14.06
N SER A 45 1.08 -3.42 13.83
CA SER A 45 1.30 -2.02 14.15
C SER A 45 1.56 -1.81 15.65
N SER A 46 0.75 -2.40 16.52
CA SER A 46 0.94 -2.37 17.97
C SER A 46 2.27 -3.00 18.39
N ARG A 47 2.62 -4.15 17.81
CA ARG A 47 3.92 -4.80 18.07
C ARG A 47 5.10 -3.91 17.67
N SER A 48 5.03 -3.29 16.49
CA SER A 48 6.05 -2.36 16.02
C SER A 48 6.18 -1.14 16.93
N GLY A 49 5.05 -0.58 17.39
CA GLY A 49 5.03 0.55 18.33
C GLY A 49 5.65 0.19 19.67
N ALA A 50 5.31 -0.98 20.23
CA ALA A 50 5.88 -1.47 21.48
C ALA A 50 7.40 -1.62 21.41
N TRP A 51 7.94 -2.12 20.28
CA TRP A 51 9.39 -2.15 20.07
C TRP A 51 10.00 -0.76 20.01
N GLY A 52 9.33 0.22 19.40
CA GLY A 52 9.75 1.62 19.45
C GLY A 52 9.90 2.14 20.89
N THR A 53 8.94 1.84 21.76
CA THR A 53 9.01 2.19 23.19
C THR A 53 10.16 1.49 23.92
N VAL A 54 10.42 0.22 23.62
CA VAL A 54 11.56 -0.52 24.19
C VAL A 54 12.88 0.13 23.79
N LEU A 55 13.05 0.45 22.49
CA LEU A 55 14.25 1.13 21.99
C LEU A 55 14.42 2.51 22.65
N MET A 56 13.35 3.29 22.74
CA MET A 56 13.37 4.59 23.42
C MET A 56 13.81 4.48 24.88
N THR A 57 13.27 3.50 25.62
CA THR A 57 13.61 3.29 27.04
C THR A 57 15.09 2.94 27.22
N ILE A 58 15.67 2.16 26.30
CA ILE A 58 17.10 1.82 26.32
C ILE A 58 17.94 3.06 26.02
N LEU A 59 17.56 3.82 24.99
CA LEU A 59 18.30 5.01 24.54
C LEU A 59 18.27 6.13 25.58
N SER A 60 17.15 6.30 26.30
CA SER A 60 17.01 7.30 27.36
C SER A 60 17.71 6.93 28.68
N GLY A 61 18.41 5.80 28.74
CA GLY A 61 19.09 5.34 29.95
C GLY A 61 18.17 4.70 31.00
N GLY A 62 16.97 4.25 30.62
CA GLY A 62 16.07 3.48 31.48
C GLY A 62 14.69 4.11 31.72
N LYS A 63 13.89 3.45 32.56
CA LYS A 63 12.50 3.86 32.88
C LYS A 63 12.47 5.19 33.64
N GLY A 64 11.45 6.01 33.35
CA GLY A 64 11.22 7.29 34.03
C GLY A 64 12.14 8.43 33.60
N LYS A 65 12.99 8.20 32.59
CA LYS A 65 13.84 9.23 31.98
C LYS A 65 13.10 9.96 30.88
N GLU A 66 13.37 11.26 30.76
CA GLU A 66 12.77 12.10 29.74
C GLU A 66 13.24 11.70 28.33
N TRP A 67 12.30 11.77 27.37
CA TRP A 67 12.56 11.46 25.98
C TRP A 67 12.92 12.73 25.20
N LYS A 68 14.20 12.90 24.92
CA LYS A 68 14.76 14.02 24.16
C LYS A 68 14.74 13.76 22.65
N ALA A 69 14.84 14.83 21.86
CA ALA A 69 14.88 14.78 20.39
C ALA A 69 15.97 13.83 19.84
N GLU A 70 17.13 13.77 20.50
CA GLU A 70 18.25 12.88 20.13
C GLU A 70 17.87 11.40 20.16
N HIS A 71 17.06 10.99 21.15
CA HIS A 71 16.60 9.61 21.28
C HIS A 71 15.64 9.25 20.13
N TYR A 72 14.73 10.16 19.76
CA TYR A 72 13.85 9.96 18.60
C TYR A 72 14.64 9.86 17.30
N ALA A 73 15.65 10.70 17.13
CA ALA A 73 16.55 10.64 15.97
C ALA A 73 17.29 9.30 15.90
N ASP A 74 17.74 8.77 17.05
CA ASP A 74 18.40 7.47 17.13
C ASP A 74 17.46 6.31 16.82
N VAL A 75 16.24 6.30 17.37
CA VAL A 75 15.22 5.30 17.01
C VAL A 75 14.94 5.34 15.51
N ALA A 76 14.80 6.52 14.92
CA ALA A 76 14.60 6.67 13.49
C ALA A 76 15.76 6.08 12.69
N ARG A 77 17.03 6.38 13.02
CA ARG A 77 18.21 5.80 12.33
C ARG A 77 18.29 4.28 12.48
N LEU A 78 18.02 3.77 13.68
CA LEU A 78 18.06 2.35 14.00
C LEU A 78 17.01 1.58 13.18
N LEU A 79 15.82 2.14 13.04
CA LEU A 79 14.70 1.53 12.32
C LEU A 79 14.67 1.84 10.83
N ALA A 80 15.37 2.88 10.35
CA ALA A 80 15.42 3.27 8.94
C ALA A 80 15.92 2.12 8.02
N HIS A 81 16.77 1.25 8.55
CA HIS A 81 17.37 0.13 7.83
C HIS A 81 16.58 -1.18 8.03
N CYS A 82 15.25 -1.12 8.04
CA CYS A 82 14.43 -2.31 7.93
C CYS A 82 14.52 -2.82 6.48
N GLY A 83 15.07 -4.03 6.28
CA GLY A 83 15.23 -4.61 4.95
C GLY A 83 13.91 -4.68 4.17
N ALA A 84 13.99 -4.63 2.84
CA ALA A 84 12.90 -4.74 1.85
C ALA A 84 11.50 -4.36 2.39
N VAL A 85 11.31 -3.07 2.66
CA VAL A 85 9.98 -2.50 2.93
C VAL A 85 9.24 -2.38 1.60
N GLU A 86 8.04 -2.97 1.49
CA GLU A 86 7.24 -2.95 0.26
C GLU A 86 7.03 -1.53 -0.30
N SER A 87 6.77 -0.55 0.57
CA SER A 87 6.57 0.85 0.17
C SER A 87 7.86 1.52 -0.33
N ALA A 88 9.04 1.03 0.04
CA ALA A 88 10.33 1.59 -0.38
C ALA A 88 10.71 1.15 -1.81
N ASP A 89 10.07 0.11 -2.34
CA ASP A 89 10.27 -0.38 -3.71
C ASP A 89 9.52 0.47 -4.75
N VAL A 90 8.41 1.11 -4.38
CA VAL A 90 7.58 1.89 -5.32
C VAL A 90 8.38 3.01 -6.01
N PRO A 91 9.14 3.86 -5.29
CA PRO A 91 9.91 4.92 -5.94
C PRO A 91 11.02 4.37 -6.85
N SER A 92 11.72 3.30 -6.45
CA SER A 92 12.77 2.69 -7.26
C SER A 92 12.21 2.04 -8.52
N ALA A 93 11.08 1.33 -8.41
CA ALA A 93 10.42 0.70 -9.55
C ALA A 93 9.92 1.76 -10.56
N LEU A 94 9.26 2.82 -10.09
CA LEU A 94 8.85 3.95 -10.94
C LEU A 94 10.04 4.64 -11.60
N SER A 95 11.11 4.85 -10.82
CA SER A 95 12.37 5.45 -11.28
C SER A 95 13.01 4.63 -12.42
N ALA A 96 13.02 3.31 -12.30
CA ALA A 96 13.54 2.41 -13.33
C ALA A 96 12.70 2.42 -14.62
N ILE A 97 11.36 2.47 -14.51
CA ILE A 97 10.48 2.63 -15.68
C ILE A 97 10.75 3.99 -16.34
N ALA A 98 10.81 5.07 -15.56
CA ALA A 98 11.06 6.42 -16.08
C ALA A 98 12.42 6.54 -16.77
N GLU A 99 13.45 5.86 -16.26
CA GLU A 99 14.78 5.79 -16.88
C GLU A 99 14.75 5.06 -18.23
N THR A 100 14.06 3.92 -18.29
CA THR A 100 13.89 3.16 -19.53
C THR A 100 13.17 3.99 -20.59
N ILE A 101 12.12 4.72 -20.21
CA ILE A 101 11.38 5.61 -21.12
C ILE A 101 12.25 6.79 -21.55
N ALA A 102 12.97 7.43 -20.62
CA ALA A 102 13.78 8.61 -20.91
C ALA A 102 14.95 8.35 -21.88
N ALA A 103 15.37 7.09 -22.05
CA ALA A 103 16.38 6.69 -23.01
C ALA A 103 15.87 6.57 -24.46
N ARG A 104 14.56 6.69 -24.69
CA ARG A 104 13.94 6.59 -26.03
C ARG A 104 13.82 7.94 -26.71
N ASP A 105 13.83 7.91 -28.05
CA ASP A 105 13.63 9.11 -28.88
C ASP A 105 12.22 9.71 -28.72
N ASP A 106 11.22 8.87 -28.44
CA ASP A 106 9.82 9.28 -28.24
C ASP A 106 9.49 9.68 -26.79
N ALA A 107 10.48 9.76 -25.89
CA ALA A 107 10.27 10.09 -24.47
C ALA A 107 9.53 11.42 -24.25
N LYS A 108 9.84 12.44 -25.08
CA LYS A 108 9.16 13.75 -25.02
C LYS A 108 7.69 13.64 -25.46
N THR A 109 7.41 12.79 -26.45
CA THR A 109 6.05 12.52 -26.93
C THR A 109 5.24 11.84 -25.83
N PHE A 110 5.78 10.80 -25.20
CA PHE A 110 5.14 10.16 -24.03
C PHE A 110 4.87 11.16 -22.90
N ALA A 111 5.88 11.97 -22.55
CA ALA A 111 5.78 12.93 -21.46
C ALA A 111 4.76 14.05 -21.69
N GLY A 112 4.51 14.42 -22.96
CA GLY A 112 3.53 15.45 -23.34
C GLY A 112 2.14 14.91 -23.71
N ALA A 113 1.97 13.58 -23.82
CA ALA A 113 0.71 12.96 -24.19
C ALA A 113 -0.36 13.12 -23.09
N LYS A 114 -1.64 13.04 -23.47
CA LYS A 114 -2.72 12.95 -22.48
C LYS A 114 -2.55 11.65 -21.69
N PRO A 115 -2.92 11.60 -20.38
CA PRO A 115 -2.68 10.42 -19.57
C PRO A 115 -3.30 9.12 -20.10
N ALA A 116 -4.45 9.20 -20.76
CA ALA A 116 -5.08 8.03 -21.39
C ALA A 116 -4.27 7.50 -22.59
N ASP A 117 -3.77 8.40 -23.44
CA ASP A 117 -2.95 8.05 -24.61
C ASP A 117 -1.58 7.49 -24.16
N ALA A 118 -1.01 8.08 -23.10
CA ALA A 118 0.23 7.60 -22.48
C ALA A 118 0.05 6.23 -21.81
N GLU A 119 -1.10 5.96 -21.17
CA GLU A 119 -1.42 4.62 -20.67
C GLU A 119 -1.50 3.61 -21.80
N ALA A 120 -2.23 3.92 -22.88
CA ALA A 120 -2.36 3.05 -24.04
C ALA A 120 -0.99 2.75 -24.65
N TRP A 121 -0.13 3.76 -24.77
CA TRP A 121 1.25 3.60 -25.22
C TRP A 121 2.07 2.70 -24.28
N LEU A 122 1.97 2.83 -22.95
CA LEU A 122 2.68 1.95 -22.01
C LEU A 122 2.29 0.48 -22.16
N ARG A 123 1.04 0.21 -22.53
CA ARG A 123 0.53 -1.16 -22.73
C ARG A 123 0.95 -1.77 -24.06
N THR A 124 1.26 -0.95 -25.05
CA THR A 124 1.64 -1.38 -26.42
C THR A 124 3.10 -1.09 -26.77
N ALA A 125 3.85 -0.50 -25.84
CA ALA A 125 5.28 -0.24 -25.97
C ALA A 125 6.05 -1.55 -26.19
N ASP A 126 7.34 -1.42 -26.51
CA ASP A 126 8.23 -2.58 -26.61
C ASP A 126 8.17 -3.47 -25.36
N SER A 127 8.65 -4.71 -25.52
CA SER A 127 8.54 -5.72 -24.46
C SER A 127 9.15 -5.24 -23.15
N ALA A 128 10.26 -4.49 -23.18
CA ALA A 128 10.93 -4.04 -21.95
C ALA A 128 10.09 -3.04 -21.14
N ILE A 129 9.47 -2.04 -21.78
CA ILE A 129 8.65 -1.04 -21.07
C ILE A 129 7.32 -1.65 -20.65
N GLY A 130 6.66 -2.37 -21.57
CA GLY A 130 5.39 -3.02 -21.31
C GLY A 130 5.48 -4.03 -20.17
N GLU A 131 6.51 -4.89 -20.16
CA GLU A 131 6.75 -5.87 -19.09
C GLU A 131 7.02 -5.19 -17.74
N ARG A 132 7.85 -4.13 -17.71
CA ARG A 132 8.13 -3.41 -16.46
C ARG A 132 6.90 -2.71 -15.92
N PHE A 133 6.09 -2.11 -16.79
CA PHE A 133 4.83 -1.47 -16.38
C PHE A 133 3.81 -2.51 -15.90
N GLY A 134 3.68 -3.64 -16.61
CA GLY A 134 2.85 -4.76 -16.21
C GLY A 134 3.25 -5.34 -14.85
N ALA A 135 4.54 -5.62 -14.65
CA ALA A 135 5.07 -6.11 -13.38
C ALA A 135 4.88 -5.10 -12.23
N PHE A 136 4.99 -3.80 -12.52
CA PHE A 136 4.67 -2.76 -11.55
C PHE A 136 3.20 -2.79 -11.15
N LEU A 137 2.27 -2.90 -12.11
CA LEU A 137 0.85 -2.99 -11.81
C LEU A 137 0.49 -4.28 -11.06
N GLU A 138 1.12 -5.40 -11.38
CA GLU A 138 0.93 -6.66 -10.66
C GLU A 138 1.38 -6.53 -9.19
N ARG A 139 2.57 -5.97 -8.97
CA ARG A 139 3.16 -5.86 -7.63
C ARG A 139 2.56 -4.74 -6.78
N HIS A 140 2.32 -3.58 -7.38
CA HIS A 140 2.00 -2.32 -6.68
C HIS A 140 0.69 -1.68 -7.13
N GLY A 141 0.03 -2.23 -8.15
CA GLY A 141 -1.15 -1.62 -8.75
C GLY A 141 -2.36 -1.51 -7.82
N HIS A 142 -2.44 -2.33 -6.77
CA HIS A 142 -3.46 -2.25 -5.72
C HIS A 142 -3.39 -0.97 -4.87
N ARG A 143 -2.29 -0.21 -4.95
CA ARG A 143 -2.09 1.02 -4.18
C ARG A 143 -2.73 2.23 -4.85
N CYS A 144 -2.96 3.29 -4.08
CA CYS A 144 -3.32 4.62 -4.57
C CYS A 144 -3.05 5.69 -3.52
N VAL A 145 -3.23 6.96 -3.91
CA VAL A 145 -3.41 8.05 -2.94
C VAL A 145 -4.66 7.76 -2.12
N LYS A 146 -4.65 8.01 -0.81
CA LYS A 146 -5.76 7.66 0.11
C LYS A 146 -6.16 6.18 -0.01
N GLU A 147 -5.18 5.29 0.11
CA GLU A 147 -5.36 3.85 -0.12
C GLU A 147 -6.46 3.16 0.71
N ALA A 148 -6.82 3.69 1.88
CA ALA A 148 -7.89 3.16 2.74
C ALA A 148 -9.31 3.67 2.38
N GLU A 149 -9.44 4.58 1.41
CA GLU A 149 -10.74 5.07 0.93
C GLU A 149 -11.29 4.13 -0.14
N LEU A 150 -12.51 3.60 0.06
CA LEU A 150 -13.14 2.66 -0.87
C LEU A 150 -13.43 3.30 -2.24
N ARG A 151 -13.88 4.56 -2.24
CA ARG A 151 -14.23 5.28 -3.47
C ARG A 151 -13.03 5.55 -4.37
N GLU A 152 -11.85 5.76 -3.78
CA GLU A 152 -10.64 6.13 -4.53
C GLU A 152 -10.06 4.92 -5.31
N PRO A 153 -9.91 5.01 -6.65
CA PRO A 153 -9.43 3.90 -7.47
C PRO A 153 -7.95 3.62 -7.27
N SER A 154 -7.61 2.33 -7.34
CA SER A 154 -6.23 1.88 -7.36
C SER A 154 -5.51 2.22 -8.67
N TRP A 155 -4.18 2.20 -8.64
CA TRP A 155 -3.36 2.43 -9.82
C TRP A 155 -3.62 1.41 -10.92
N ALA A 156 -3.89 0.15 -10.60
CA ALA A 156 -4.27 -0.87 -11.59
C ALA A 156 -5.64 -0.58 -12.21
N SER A 157 -6.60 -0.10 -11.40
CA SER A 157 -7.96 0.18 -11.86
C SER A 157 -8.04 1.42 -12.76
N ARG A 158 -7.29 2.48 -12.44
CA ARG A 158 -7.23 3.71 -13.26
C ARG A 158 -5.80 4.29 -13.33
N PRO A 159 -4.88 3.67 -14.09
CA PRO A 159 -3.49 4.12 -14.18
C PRO A 159 -3.36 5.56 -14.68
N ALA A 160 -4.15 5.93 -15.70
CA ALA A 160 -4.17 7.28 -16.26
C ALA A 160 -4.49 8.39 -15.24
N ARG A 161 -5.15 8.10 -14.11
CA ARG A 161 -5.57 9.15 -13.16
C ARG A 161 -4.41 9.72 -12.35
N TYR A 162 -3.47 8.88 -11.89
CA TYR A 162 -2.37 9.31 -11.01
C TYR A 162 -1.02 8.69 -11.33
N LEU A 163 -1.01 7.40 -11.70
CA LEU A 163 0.23 6.67 -11.94
C LEU A 163 0.95 7.21 -13.19
N VAL A 164 0.23 7.35 -14.29
CA VAL A 164 0.78 7.86 -15.55
C VAL A 164 1.27 9.31 -15.42
N PRO A 165 0.52 10.26 -14.84
CA PRO A 165 1.03 11.60 -14.58
C PRO A 165 2.30 11.63 -13.74
N ALA A 166 2.39 10.80 -12.69
CA ALA A 166 3.60 10.69 -11.88
C ALA A 166 4.80 10.17 -12.69
N LEU A 167 4.58 9.19 -13.56
CA LEU A 167 5.60 8.64 -14.43
C LEU A 167 6.06 9.66 -15.48
N GLN A 168 5.13 10.39 -16.12
CA GLN A 168 5.44 11.47 -17.06
C GLN A 168 6.27 12.57 -16.40
N ALA A 169 5.92 12.98 -15.17
CA ALA A 169 6.71 13.94 -14.41
C ALA A 169 8.13 13.42 -14.11
N ALA A 170 8.27 12.13 -13.77
CA ALA A 170 9.56 11.50 -13.52
C ALA A 170 10.45 11.43 -14.79
N VAL A 171 9.84 11.18 -15.95
CA VAL A 171 10.52 11.23 -17.27
C VAL A 171 10.96 12.65 -17.60
N LEU A 172 10.08 13.65 -17.47
CA LEU A 172 10.41 15.06 -17.71
C LEU A 172 11.56 15.55 -16.83
N ALA A 173 11.55 15.17 -15.55
CA ALA A 173 12.63 15.52 -14.63
C ALA A 173 13.99 14.98 -15.11
N ARG A 174 14.02 13.75 -15.64
CA ARG A 174 15.24 13.11 -16.19
C ARG A 174 15.73 13.76 -17.46
N LEU A 175 14.82 14.06 -18.39
CA LEU A 175 15.15 14.75 -19.63
C LEU A 175 15.78 16.12 -19.35
N LYS A 176 15.31 16.84 -18.32
CA LYS A 176 15.90 18.13 -17.90
C LYS A 176 17.26 17.98 -17.21
N GLN A 177 17.50 16.87 -16.51
CA GLN A 177 18.76 16.62 -15.78
C GLN A 177 19.87 16.03 -16.68
N GLY A 178 19.60 15.83 -17.98
CA GLY A 178 20.59 15.28 -18.92
C GLY A 178 21.05 13.87 -18.56
N GLY A 179 20.18 13.05 -17.97
CA GLY A 179 20.50 11.67 -17.60
C GLY A 179 21.45 11.51 -16.40
N LYS A 180 21.77 12.58 -15.65
CA LYS A 180 22.52 12.45 -14.40
C LYS A 180 21.65 11.83 -13.31
N THR A 181 21.74 10.52 -13.16
CA THR A 181 21.14 9.79 -12.05
C THR A 181 21.81 10.27 -10.75
N ARG A 182 21.05 10.94 -9.86
CA ARG A 182 21.41 10.89 -8.44
C ARG A 182 21.21 9.43 -8.05
N ALA A 183 22.31 8.68 -7.95
CA ALA A 183 22.28 7.39 -7.30
C ALA A 183 21.59 7.61 -5.95
N ALA A 184 20.41 7.02 -5.78
CA ALA A 184 19.86 6.85 -4.45
C ALA A 184 20.95 6.07 -3.70
N ASP A 185 21.53 6.71 -2.69
CA ASP A 185 22.62 6.18 -1.88
C ASP A 185 22.03 5.03 -1.04
N SER A 186 21.68 3.93 -1.69
CA SER A 186 21.36 2.65 -1.07
C SER A 186 22.67 2.05 -0.62
N ARG A 187 23.31 2.69 0.36
CA ARG A 187 24.36 2.04 1.14
C ARG A 187 23.68 0.90 1.87
N GLY A 188 23.82 -0.30 1.31
CA GLY A 188 23.70 -1.51 2.10
C GLY A 188 24.66 -1.38 3.27
N ASP A 189 24.13 -1.57 4.49
CA ASP A 189 24.95 -1.52 5.69
C ASP A 189 25.29 -2.95 6.12
N ASP A 190 26.58 -3.13 6.37
CA ASP A 190 27.31 -4.36 6.67
C ASP A 190 27.04 -4.89 8.11
N GLY A 191 25.81 -4.70 8.60
CA GLY A 191 25.42 -5.10 9.95
C GLY A 191 26.08 -4.30 11.09
N ALA A 192 26.71 -3.17 10.78
CA ALA A 192 27.28 -2.28 11.78
C ALA A 192 26.18 -1.51 12.54
N MET A 193 26.44 -1.17 13.80
CA MET A 193 25.51 -0.33 14.58
C MET A 193 25.70 1.13 14.13
N PRO A 194 24.64 1.84 13.70
CA PRO A 194 24.77 3.24 13.31
C PRO A 194 25.26 4.10 14.47
N GLN A 195 25.93 5.21 14.14
CA GLN A 195 26.36 6.19 15.13
C GLN A 195 25.14 6.83 15.80
N LEU A 196 25.04 6.65 17.11
CA LEU A 196 23.98 7.22 17.95
C LEU A 196 24.33 8.68 18.28
N ALA A 197 23.33 9.56 18.25
CA ALA A 197 23.43 10.94 18.69
C ALA A 197 23.34 11.04 20.21
N SER A 198 22.56 10.17 20.85
CA SER A 198 22.44 10.15 22.30
C SER A 198 23.72 9.63 22.97
N THR A 199 24.17 10.38 23.97
CA THR A 199 25.30 10.00 24.85
C THR A 199 24.86 9.23 26.09
N ASP A 200 23.56 9.21 26.38
CA ASP A 200 22.96 8.67 27.61
C ASP A 200 22.93 7.12 27.64
N VAL A 201 23.35 6.46 26.56
CA VAL A 201 23.31 5.01 26.40
C VAL A 201 24.49 4.34 27.12
N THR A 202 24.18 3.55 28.15
CA THR A 202 25.19 2.74 28.86
C THR A 202 25.78 1.65 27.95
N ARG A 203 26.99 1.15 28.27
CA ARG A 203 27.61 0.03 27.52
C ARG A 203 26.72 -1.21 27.49
N PHE A 204 26.06 -1.51 28.61
CA PHE A 204 25.09 -2.60 28.70
C PHE A 204 23.84 -2.31 27.84
N GLY A 205 23.32 -1.07 27.89
CA GLY A 205 22.23 -0.65 27.01
C GLY A 205 22.56 -0.82 25.52
N ARG A 206 23.79 -0.49 25.12
CA ARG A 206 24.27 -0.68 23.73
C ARG A 206 24.37 -2.16 23.35
N PHE A 207 24.75 -3.03 24.28
CA PHE A 207 24.71 -4.49 24.08
C PHE A 207 23.27 -5.00 23.90
N VAL A 208 22.37 -4.64 24.81
CA VAL A 208 20.95 -5.01 24.72
C VAL A 208 20.32 -4.50 23.43
N LEU A 209 20.61 -3.26 23.04
CA LEU A 209 20.17 -2.67 21.78
C LEU A 209 20.58 -3.53 20.58
N ARG A 210 21.85 -3.96 20.52
CA ARG A 210 22.37 -4.81 19.45
C ARG A 210 21.64 -6.15 19.34
N GLN A 211 21.25 -6.73 20.48
CA GLN A 211 20.50 -8.00 20.51
C GLN A 211 19.03 -7.84 20.10
N LEU A 212 18.39 -6.74 20.49
CA LEU A 212 16.95 -6.52 20.26
C LEU A 212 16.64 -5.87 18.91
N LEU A 213 17.59 -5.13 18.34
CA LEU A 213 17.40 -4.38 17.09
C LEU A 213 16.92 -5.25 15.91
N PRO A 214 17.43 -6.48 15.68
CA PRO A 214 16.89 -7.35 14.62
C PRO A 214 15.40 -7.64 14.79
N THR A 215 14.94 -7.86 16.02
CA THR A 215 13.53 -8.13 16.32
C THR A 215 12.67 -6.89 16.12
N ALA A 216 13.15 -5.71 16.55
CA ALA A 216 12.47 -4.45 16.31
C ALA A 216 12.33 -4.14 14.81
N ARG A 217 13.41 -4.31 14.04
CA ARG A 217 13.40 -4.16 12.57
C ARG A 217 12.44 -5.15 11.91
N ARG A 218 12.41 -6.41 12.36
CA ARG A 218 11.46 -7.42 11.88
C ARG A 218 10.01 -7.04 12.20
N ALA A 219 9.74 -6.43 13.36
CA ALA A 219 8.41 -5.96 13.71
C ALA A 219 7.94 -4.82 12.81
N VAL A 220 8.82 -3.87 12.48
CA VAL A 220 8.54 -2.83 11.46
C VAL A 220 8.25 -3.47 10.11
N GLY A 221 9.10 -4.40 9.64
CA GLY A 221 8.87 -5.11 8.38
C GLY A 221 7.53 -5.86 8.34
N GLN A 222 7.13 -6.51 9.44
CA GLN A 222 5.81 -7.17 9.55
C GLN A 222 4.65 -6.18 9.48
N ARG A 223 4.80 -4.98 10.07
CA ARG A 223 3.79 -3.92 9.98
C ARG A 223 3.61 -3.46 8.54
N GLU A 224 4.70 -3.15 7.86
CA GLU A 224 4.68 -2.67 6.47
C GLU A 224 4.11 -3.73 5.52
N TRP A 225 4.52 -4.99 5.67
CA TRP A 225 3.95 -6.09 4.92
C TRP A 225 2.46 -6.31 5.23
N GLY A 226 2.08 -6.29 6.51
CA GLY A 226 0.68 -6.44 6.91
C GLY A 226 -0.20 -5.32 6.34
N LYS A 227 0.33 -4.10 6.26
CA LYS A 227 -0.33 -2.98 5.59
C LYS A 227 -0.54 -3.28 4.11
N SER A 228 0.53 -3.69 3.41
CA SER A 228 0.45 -4.00 1.98
C SER A 228 -0.60 -5.07 1.67
N VAL A 229 -0.65 -6.15 2.46
CA VAL A 229 -1.65 -7.21 2.30
C VAL A 229 -3.07 -6.68 2.55
N SER A 230 -3.27 -5.89 3.62
CA SER A 230 -4.58 -5.30 3.90
C SER A 230 -5.06 -4.35 2.79
N ILE A 231 -4.16 -3.56 2.21
CA ILE A 231 -4.50 -2.67 1.08
C ILE A 231 -4.79 -3.47 -0.19
N ALA A 232 -4.05 -4.53 -0.48
CA ALA A 232 -4.37 -5.43 -1.60
C ALA A 232 -5.76 -6.07 -1.45
N TYR A 233 -6.08 -6.53 -0.24
CA TYR A 233 -7.40 -7.09 0.07
C TYR A 233 -8.50 -6.02 -0.03
N HIS A 234 -8.22 -4.82 0.45
CA HIS A 234 -9.11 -3.67 0.34
C HIS A 234 -9.36 -3.25 -1.11
N ASP A 235 -8.36 -3.31 -2.00
CA ASP A 235 -8.55 -3.06 -3.44
C ASP A 235 -9.52 -4.06 -4.09
N GLY A 236 -9.52 -5.33 -3.65
CA GLY A 236 -10.54 -6.30 -4.04
C GLY A 236 -11.97 -5.83 -3.71
N PHE A 237 -12.18 -5.28 -2.51
CA PHE A 237 -13.46 -4.66 -2.14
C PHE A 237 -13.78 -3.42 -2.95
N LYS A 238 -12.79 -2.56 -3.25
CA LYS A 238 -13.01 -1.38 -4.10
C LYS A 238 -13.53 -1.79 -5.47
N ARG A 239 -12.92 -2.79 -6.09
CA ARG A 239 -13.35 -3.33 -7.39
C ARG A 239 -14.76 -3.91 -7.30
N ALA A 240 -15.02 -4.73 -6.28
CA ALA A 240 -16.34 -5.36 -6.09
C ALA A 240 -17.47 -4.35 -5.83
N TYR A 241 -17.26 -3.32 -5.01
CA TYR A 241 -18.27 -2.28 -4.79
C TYR A 241 -18.49 -1.41 -6.03
N ARG A 242 -17.46 -1.11 -6.83
CA ARG A 242 -17.67 -0.39 -8.11
C ARG A 242 -18.53 -1.20 -9.07
N GLU A 243 -18.20 -2.47 -9.24
CA GLU A 243 -18.99 -3.40 -10.05
C GLU A 243 -20.44 -3.49 -9.54
N LEU A 244 -20.64 -3.56 -8.22
CA LEU A 244 -21.97 -3.55 -7.62
C LEU A 244 -22.74 -2.27 -7.95
N GLY A 245 -22.08 -1.11 -7.85
CA GLY A 245 -22.66 0.18 -8.24
C GLY A 245 -23.06 0.22 -9.72
N GLU A 246 -22.21 -0.29 -10.61
CA GLU A 246 -22.48 -0.36 -12.05
C GLU A 246 -23.70 -1.24 -12.35
N ARG A 247 -23.83 -2.40 -11.68
CA ARG A 247 -24.99 -3.29 -11.82
C ARG A 247 -26.28 -2.67 -11.29
N LEU A 248 -26.24 -2.10 -10.10
CA LEU A 248 -27.40 -1.45 -9.49
C LEU A 248 -27.88 -0.26 -10.33
N ALA A 249 -26.96 0.50 -10.95
CA ALA A 249 -27.32 1.55 -11.88
C ALA A 249 -27.92 1.00 -13.19
N ALA A 250 -27.36 -0.07 -13.74
CA ALA A 250 -27.91 -0.74 -14.93
C ALA A 250 -29.32 -1.31 -14.70
N GLU A 251 -29.60 -1.78 -13.48
CA GLU A 251 -30.92 -2.25 -13.04
C GLU A 251 -31.89 -1.12 -12.66
N GLY A 252 -31.45 0.14 -12.69
CA GLY A 252 -32.26 1.31 -12.34
C GLY A 252 -32.51 1.48 -10.83
N LEU A 253 -31.79 0.72 -9.99
CA LEU A 253 -31.87 0.78 -8.53
C LEU A 253 -31.03 1.93 -7.95
N LEU A 254 -29.99 2.35 -8.67
CA LEU A 254 -29.24 3.59 -8.42
C LEU A 254 -29.31 4.51 -9.63
N ALA A 255 -29.35 5.83 -9.39
CA ALA A 255 -29.32 6.82 -10.46
C ALA A 255 -27.91 6.96 -11.10
N ASP A 256 -26.86 6.68 -10.32
CA ASP A 256 -25.47 6.70 -10.74
C ASP A 256 -24.68 5.63 -9.97
N ALA A 257 -23.74 4.96 -10.63
CA ALA A 257 -22.95 3.87 -10.05
C ALA A 257 -22.11 4.31 -8.83
N ASP A 258 -21.65 5.56 -8.79
CA ASP A 258 -20.83 6.10 -7.70
C ASP A 258 -21.62 6.30 -6.39
N LEU A 259 -22.97 6.29 -6.46
CA LEU A 259 -23.84 6.33 -5.28
C LEU A 259 -23.66 5.11 -4.37
N VAL A 260 -23.07 4.02 -4.87
CA VAL A 260 -22.74 2.83 -4.06
C VAL A 260 -21.89 3.17 -2.83
N PHE A 261 -21.04 4.20 -2.91
CA PHE A 261 -20.18 4.64 -1.80
C PHE A 261 -20.89 5.55 -0.78
N PHE A 262 -22.15 5.90 -1.03
CA PHE A 262 -22.98 6.71 -0.15
C PHE A 262 -24.09 5.88 0.53
N CYS A 263 -24.17 4.60 0.21
CA CYS A 263 -25.01 3.62 0.90
C CYS A 263 -24.16 2.78 1.85
N THR A 264 -24.74 2.42 2.98
CA THR A 264 -24.21 1.39 3.86
C THR A 264 -24.29 0.02 3.17
N HIS A 265 -23.44 -0.92 3.59
CA HIS A 265 -23.49 -2.30 3.07
C HIS A 265 -24.86 -2.96 3.26
N ALA A 266 -25.57 -2.65 4.34
CA ALA A 266 -26.92 -3.16 4.59
C ALA A 266 -27.97 -2.56 3.65
N GLU A 267 -27.92 -1.26 3.39
CA GLU A 267 -28.81 -0.60 2.41
C GLU A 267 -28.59 -1.15 1.00
N LEU A 268 -27.34 -1.40 0.61
CA LEU A 268 -27.03 -2.07 -0.65
C LEU A 268 -27.63 -3.48 -0.73
N GLY A 269 -27.64 -4.22 0.39
CA GLY A 269 -28.27 -5.53 0.46
C GLY A 269 -29.78 -5.47 0.26
N LEU A 270 -30.44 -4.48 0.87
CA LEU A 270 -31.87 -4.23 0.67
C LEU A 270 -32.20 -3.86 -0.78
N LEU A 271 -31.37 -3.00 -1.41
CA LEU A 271 -31.52 -2.65 -2.83
C LEU A 271 -31.38 -3.89 -3.73
N CYS A 272 -30.46 -4.79 -3.40
CA CYS A 272 -30.27 -6.04 -4.13
C CYS A 272 -31.39 -7.08 -3.90
N GLY A 273 -32.36 -6.82 -3.01
CA GLY A 273 -33.42 -7.79 -2.68
C GLY A 273 -33.04 -8.82 -1.61
N ALA A 274 -31.89 -8.68 -0.94
CA ALA A 274 -31.48 -9.57 0.12
C ALA A 274 -32.31 -9.33 1.40
N SER A 275 -33.32 -10.17 1.63
CA SER A 275 -34.28 -10.04 2.74
C SER A 275 -33.64 -10.21 4.13
N ASP A 276 -32.43 -10.76 4.17
CA ASP A 276 -31.61 -11.01 5.34
C ASP A 276 -30.52 -9.94 5.57
N ALA A 277 -30.50 -8.87 4.76
CA ALA A 277 -29.63 -7.71 4.94
C ALA A 277 -29.97 -6.98 6.25
N ARG A 278 -29.55 -7.54 7.37
CA ARG A 278 -29.62 -6.89 8.68
C ARG A 278 -28.58 -5.79 8.69
N ALA A 279 -28.92 -4.67 9.33
CA ALA A 279 -27.91 -3.71 9.73
C ALA A 279 -26.80 -4.49 10.44
N ALA A 280 -25.60 -4.51 9.86
CA ALA A 280 -24.43 -5.01 10.56
C ALA A 280 -24.44 -4.29 11.92
N PRO A 281 -24.30 -5.00 13.05
CA PRO A 281 -24.24 -4.33 14.34
C PRO A 281 -23.19 -3.22 14.19
N PRO A 282 -23.50 -1.99 14.64
CA PRO A 282 -22.53 -0.89 14.54
C PRO A 282 -21.24 -1.46 15.07
N LEU A 283 -20.19 -1.47 14.23
CA LEU A 283 -18.89 -2.02 14.56
C LEU A 283 -18.61 -1.63 16.00
N ALA A 284 -18.73 -2.59 16.91
CA ALA A 284 -18.46 -2.37 18.31
C ALA A 284 -16.93 -2.28 18.36
N TRP A 285 -16.43 -1.07 18.12
CA TRP A 285 -15.02 -0.77 18.17
C TRP A 285 -14.54 -1.09 19.58
N ILE A 286 -13.46 -1.89 19.62
CA ILE A 286 -12.52 -1.96 20.74
C ILE A 286 -12.03 -0.54 21.07
#